data_AF-A0A815KY03-F1
#
_entry.id   AF-A0A815KY03-F1
#
_cell.length_a   1.000
_cell.length_b   1.000
_cell.length_c   1.000
_cell.angle_alpha   90.00
_cell.angle_beta   90.00
_cell.angle_gamma   90.00
#
_symmetry.space_group_name_H-M   'P 1'
#
loop_
_entity.id
_entity.type
_entity.pdbx_description
1 polymer ?
#
loop_
_entity_poly.entity_id
_entity_poly.type
_entity_poly.pdbx_seq_one_letter_code
_entity_poly.pdbx_strand_id
1 'polypeptide(L)'
;MLKGFNIISYIILFEQCILTLSFLFSGNKQLILVPSVAFRYHSNDIEPTTNAHPSDDWILYAQGWFFEENRFRAKLARTALSTVVSNINRKRVSHFTGSGLKYKTLCMDGLTYEMCIKTDGDGLVKKQFQLSNNNVQNFRVSGGTYGKVEYFLSTIDKTIQTKGEIFLCDDNGISIISDIDDTIKLTGVTSVRSILRNTFSGQYKPIPGMSERYRHYDLYYNATFRCLPA
;
A
#
# COMPACT_ATOMS: atom_id res chain seq x y z
N MET A 1 4.36 12.32 51.22
CA MET A 1 4.16 11.19 50.29
C MET A 1 2.84 11.38 49.53
N LEU A 2 2.73 12.40 48.66
CA LEU A 2 1.47 12.78 47.99
C LEU A 2 1.70 13.70 46.75
N LYS A 3 2.76 13.44 45.95
CA LYS A 3 3.05 14.22 44.72
C LYS A 3 2.82 13.44 43.40
N GLY A 4 2.48 12.15 43.46
CA GLY A 4 2.32 11.30 42.27
C GLY A 4 0.93 11.30 41.62
N PHE A 5 -0.12 11.65 42.38
CA PHE A 5 -1.52 11.54 41.91
C PHE A 5 -1.95 12.64 40.92
N ASN A 6 -1.25 13.77 40.86
CA ASN A 6 -1.63 14.88 39.97
C ASN A 6 -1.23 14.62 38.51
N ILE A 7 -0.07 14.00 38.24
CA ILE A 7 0.46 13.86 36.87
C ILE A 7 -0.43 12.94 36.03
N ILE A 8 -0.93 11.84 36.60
CA ILE A 8 -1.80 10.89 35.89
C ILE A 8 -3.14 11.55 35.55
N SER A 9 -3.73 12.31 36.47
CA SER A 9 -4.94 13.09 36.17
C SER A 9 -4.72 14.15 35.09
N TYR A 10 -3.57 14.84 35.08
CA TYR A 10 -3.24 15.78 34.01
C TYR A 10 -3.05 15.10 32.64
N ILE A 11 -2.46 13.90 32.60
CA ILE A 11 -2.30 13.14 31.34
C ILE A 11 -3.66 12.66 30.82
N ILE A 12 -4.55 12.18 31.69
CA ILE A 12 -5.90 11.73 31.31
C ILE A 12 -6.76 12.92 30.86
N LEU A 13 -6.70 14.05 31.56
CA LEU A 13 -7.37 15.31 31.15
C LEU A 13 -6.81 15.83 29.83
N PHE A 14 -5.50 15.70 29.59
CA PHE A 14 -4.87 16.09 28.33
C PHE A 14 -5.28 15.17 27.17
N GLU A 15 -5.38 13.86 27.39
CA GLU A 15 -5.93 12.92 26.40
C GLU A 15 -7.41 13.20 26.10
N GLN A 16 -8.24 13.44 27.12
CA GLN A 16 -9.65 13.80 26.93
C GLN A 16 -9.82 15.15 26.20
N CYS A 17 -8.95 16.12 26.47
CA CYS A 17 -8.93 17.40 25.78
C CYS A 17 -8.45 17.26 24.32
N ILE A 18 -7.48 16.37 24.04
CA ILE A 18 -7.07 16.04 22.67
C ILE A 18 -8.17 15.31 21.90
N LEU A 19 -8.94 14.43 22.56
CA LEU A 19 -10.07 13.75 21.93
C LEU A 19 -11.19 14.73 21.55
N THR A 20 -11.47 15.73 22.39
CA THR A 20 -12.49 16.75 22.08
C THR A 20 -12.02 17.81 21.07
N LEU A 21 -10.72 18.11 21.01
CA LEU A 21 -10.12 18.97 19.97
C LEU A 21 -9.69 18.22 18.70
N SER A 22 -9.95 16.92 18.59
CA SER A 22 -9.50 16.08 17.46
C SER A 22 -9.88 16.64 16.08
N PHE A 23 -11.02 17.35 15.98
CA PHE A 23 -11.44 18.05 14.76
C PHE A 23 -10.48 19.17 14.31
N LEU A 24 -9.87 19.92 15.24
CA LEU A 24 -8.89 20.96 14.93
C LEU A 24 -7.53 20.40 14.46
N PHE A 25 -7.31 19.10 14.64
CA PHE A 25 -6.11 18.38 14.25
C PHE A 25 -6.32 17.35 13.14
N SER A 26 -7.51 17.36 12.53
CA SER A 26 -7.82 16.61 11.31
C SER A 26 -6.73 16.87 10.26
N GLY A 27 -6.12 15.79 9.79
CA GLY A 27 -5.08 15.85 8.79
C GLY A 27 -5.61 15.61 7.39
N ASN A 28 -4.71 15.58 6.43
CA ASN A 28 -5.09 15.25 5.07
C ASN A 28 -5.39 13.76 5.01
N LYS A 29 -6.56 13.41 4.48
CA LYS A 29 -6.91 12.03 4.14
C LYS A 29 -6.10 11.60 2.92
N GLN A 30 -5.59 10.39 2.94
CA GLN A 30 -4.72 9.85 1.89
C GLN A 30 -5.04 8.38 1.68
N LEU A 31 -4.99 7.96 0.42
CA LEU A 31 -5.11 6.58 0.00
C LEU A 31 -3.77 6.13 -0.58
N ILE A 32 -3.22 5.04 -0.07
CA ILE A 32 -2.04 4.38 -0.62
C ILE A 32 -2.48 3.04 -1.17
N LEU A 33 -2.09 2.74 -2.41
CA LEU A 33 -2.23 1.42 -3.00
C LEU A 33 -0.88 0.74 -3.04
N VAL A 34 -0.88 -0.54 -2.70
CA VAL A 34 0.25 -1.42 -2.94
C VAL A 34 0.11 -1.93 -4.38
N PRO A 35 1.23 -2.05 -5.14
CA PRO A 35 1.17 -2.66 -6.45
C PRO A 35 0.47 -4.02 -6.37
N SER A 36 -0.56 -4.17 -7.20
CA SER A 36 -1.46 -5.30 -7.18
C SER A 36 -1.07 -6.32 -8.24
N VAL A 37 -1.48 -7.56 -8.06
CA VAL A 37 -1.22 -8.63 -9.04
C VAL A 37 -2.55 -9.20 -9.47
N ALA A 38 -2.70 -9.45 -10.77
CA ALA A 38 -3.82 -10.21 -11.31
C ALA A 38 -3.30 -11.49 -11.96
N PHE A 39 -3.83 -12.63 -11.52
CA PHE A 39 -3.50 -13.93 -12.11
C PHE A 39 -4.58 -14.31 -13.10
N ARG A 40 -4.18 -14.75 -14.29
CA ARG A 40 -5.10 -15.40 -15.21
C ARG A 40 -5.51 -16.74 -14.62
N TYR A 41 -6.78 -17.07 -14.79
CA TYR A 41 -7.34 -18.29 -14.25
C TYR A 41 -8.33 -18.88 -15.26
N HIS A 42 -8.36 -20.22 -15.34
CA HIS A 42 -9.24 -20.96 -16.24
C HIS A 42 -10.39 -21.55 -15.45
N SER A 43 -11.64 -21.31 -15.87
CA SER A 43 -12.88 -21.68 -15.16
C SER A 43 -12.98 -23.12 -14.66
N ASN A 44 -12.16 -24.04 -15.17
CA ASN A 44 -12.18 -25.46 -14.86
C ASN A 44 -11.56 -25.84 -13.50
N ASP A 45 -10.87 -24.93 -12.81
CA ASP A 45 -10.05 -25.18 -11.61
C ASP A 45 -10.68 -24.73 -10.24
N ILE A 46 -11.95 -24.31 -10.19
CA ILE A 46 -12.67 -23.72 -9.04
C ILE A 46 -14.11 -24.20 -9.12
N GLU A 47 -14.67 -24.66 -8.00
CA GLU A 47 -16.10 -25.01 -7.92
C GLU A 47 -16.96 -23.82 -8.38
N PRO A 48 -17.86 -24.02 -9.36
CA PRO A 48 -18.56 -22.93 -10.01
C PRO A 48 -19.45 -22.21 -9.00
N THR A 49 -19.05 -21.01 -8.60
CA THR A 49 -20.02 -20.01 -8.13
C THR A 49 -20.92 -19.68 -9.33
N THR A 50 -22.23 -19.66 -9.11
CA THR A 50 -23.31 -19.88 -10.09
C THR A 50 -23.41 -18.92 -11.29
N ASN A 51 -22.43 -18.04 -11.54
CA ASN A 51 -22.44 -17.07 -12.64
C ASN A 51 -21.11 -16.95 -13.41
N ALA A 52 -20.17 -17.88 -13.28
CA ALA A 52 -18.89 -17.80 -14.01
C ALA A 52 -19.10 -18.08 -15.51
N HIS A 53 -18.88 -17.06 -16.35
CA HIS A 53 -18.79 -17.23 -17.80
C HIS A 53 -17.45 -17.91 -18.15
N PRO A 54 -17.41 -18.81 -19.15
CA PRO A 54 -16.20 -19.56 -19.54
C PRO A 54 -15.18 -18.72 -20.32
N SER A 55 -15.01 -17.44 -19.96
CA SER A 55 -14.01 -16.56 -20.55
C SER A 55 -12.72 -16.55 -19.72
N ASP A 56 -11.59 -16.29 -20.39
CA ASP A 56 -10.31 -16.00 -19.76
C ASP A 56 -10.44 -14.85 -18.75
N ASP A 57 -10.64 -15.21 -17.49
CA ASP A 57 -10.88 -14.25 -16.42
C ASP A 57 -9.63 -14.10 -15.55
N TRP A 58 -9.55 -12.97 -14.87
CA TRP A 58 -8.43 -12.57 -14.06
C TRP A 58 -8.88 -12.39 -12.62
N ILE A 59 -8.09 -12.90 -11.68
CA ILE A 59 -8.28 -12.65 -10.26
C ILE A 59 -7.28 -11.59 -9.82
N LEU A 60 -7.78 -10.37 -9.63
CA LEU A 60 -7.02 -9.23 -9.11
C LEU A 60 -7.00 -9.25 -7.59
N TYR A 61 -5.80 -9.21 -7.01
CA TYR A 61 -5.57 -9.02 -5.58
C TYR A 61 -5.20 -7.56 -5.32
N ALA A 62 -6.17 -6.77 -4.84
CA ALA A 62 -5.96 -5.37 -4.51
C ALA A 62 -5.67 -5.19 -3.02
N GLN A 63 -4.59 -4.45 -2.72
CA GLN A 63 -4.23 -4.06 -1.37
C GLN A 63 -3.92 -2.57 -1.26
N GLY A 64 -4.26 -1.99 -0.11
CA GLY A 64 -3.95 -0.59 0.18
C GLY A 64 -4.29 -0.19 1.61
N TRP A 65 -4.16 1.09 1.87
CA TRP A 65 -4.48 1.70 3.15
C TRP A 65 -5.06 3.09 2.95
N PHE A 66 -6.26 3.31 3.48
CA PHE A 66 -6.92 4.60 3.50
C PHE A 66 -6.85 5.15 4.91
N PHE A 67 -6.19 6.29 5.05
CA PHE A 67 -5.87 6.84 6.36
C PHE A 67 -5.97 8.36 6.37
N GLU A 68 -6.00 8.91 7.58
CA GLU A 68 -5.89 10.33 7.84
C GLU A 68 -4.59 10.60 8.59
N GLU A 69 -3.84 11.60 8.15
CA GLU A 69 -2.62 12.01 8.86
C GLU A 69 -2.96 12.50 10.27
N ASN A 70 -2.24 12.01 11.29
CA ASN A 70 -2.30 12.59 12.62
C ASN A 70 -1.14 13.57 12.80
N ARG A 71 -1.41 14.88 12.62
CA ARG A 71 -0.37 15.93 12.66
C ARG A 71 0.35 16.00 14.01
N PHE A 72 -0.36 15.73 15.11
CA PHE A 72 0.21 15.73 16.45
C PHE A 72 1.17 14.56 16.64
N ARG A 73 0.73 13.32 16.36
CA ARG A 73 1.58 12.12 16.43
C ARG A 73 2.78 12.25 15.48
N ALA A 74 2.58 12.76 14.28
CA ALA A 74 3.67 13.02 13.33
C ALA A 74 4.68 14.05 13.86
N LYS A 75 4.24 15.09 14.59
CA LYS A 75 5.14 16.06 15.23
C LYS A 75 5.93 15.40 16.37
N LEU A 76 5.24 14.67 17.25
CA LEU A 76 5.88 13.95 18.37
C LEU A 76 6.92 12.94 17.86
N ALA A 77 6.56 12.10 16.89
CA ALA A 77 7.43 11.10 16.30
C ALA A 77 8.68 11.74 15.66
N ARG A 78 8.53 12.86 14.94
CA ARG A 78 9.68 13.59 14.39
C ARG A 78 10.63 14.11 15.47
N THR A 79 10.11 14.68 16.54
CA THR A 79 10.93 15.16 17.67
C THR A 79 11.68 14.01 18.34
N ALA A 80 11.04 12.85 18.51
CA ALA A 80 11.71 11.67 19.06
C ALA A 80 12.81 11.17 18.10
N LEU A 81 12.47 11.03 16.80
CA LEU A 81 13.38 10.55 15.77
C LEU A 81 14.58 11.49 15.54
N SER A 82 14.46 12.80 15.75
CA SER A 82 15.54 13.76 15.46
C SER A 82 16.77 13.56 16.34
N THR A 83 16.63 12.84 17.46
CA THR A 83 17.75 12.44 18.31
C THR A 83 18.64 11.35 17.68
N VAL A 84 18.09 10.56 16.74
CA VAL A 84 18.75 9.39 16.13
C VAL A 84 18.98 9.57 14.63
N VAL A 85 18.11 10.32 13.96
CA VAL A 85 18.05 10.45 12.50
C VAL A 85 18.07 11.93 12.13
N SER A 86 19.08 12.34 11.34
CA SER A 86 19.11 13.65 10.70
C SER A 86 18.28 13.65 9.41
N ASN A 87 17.83 14.82 8.97
CA ASN A 87 17.11 15.00 7.70
C ASN A 87 15.83 14.15 7.56
N ILE A 88 14.99 14.13 8.60
CA ILE A 88 13.76 13.34 8.61
C ILE A 88 12.79 13.79 7.52
N ASN A 89 12.37 12.83 6.69
CA ASN A 89 11.32 13.01 5.70
C ASN A 89 9.96 13.03 6.38
N ARG A 90 9.33 14.21 6.41
CA ARG A 90 8.03 14.44 7.04
C ARG A 90 6.92 13.52 6.47
N LYS A 91 6.90 13.31 5.15
CA LYS A 91 5.88 12.49 4.48
C LYS A 91 6.00 11.03 4.90
N ARG A 92 7.21 10.50 5.03
CA ARG A 92 7.40 9.13 5.52
C ARG A 92 6.89 8.98 6.95
N VAL A 93 7.20 9.93 7.85
CA VAL A 93 6.68 9.86 9.23
C VAL A 93 5.15 9.93 9.28
N SER A 94 4.51 10.70 8.40
CA SER A 94 3.03 10.76 8.39
C SER A 94 2.39 9.42 8.03
N HIS A 95 3.02 8.62 7.16
CA HIS A 95 2.54 7.26 6.86
C HIS A 95 2.60 6.32 8.08
N PHE A 96 3.53 6.48 9.03
CA PHE A 96 3.61 5.62 10.22
C PHE A 96 2.75 6.10 11.40
N THR A 97 2.26 7.34 11.32
CA THR A 97 1.53 7.99 12.41
C THR A 97 0.07 8.25 12.07
N GLY A 98 -0.33 7.92 10.84
CA GLY A 98 -1.70 8.02 10.35
C GLY A 98 -2.66 7.10 11.10
N SER A 99 -3.93 7.47 11.08
CA SER A 99 -5.03 6.66 11.60
C SER A 99 -5.85 6.13 10.43
N GLY A 100 -6.08 4.83 10.40
CA GLY A 100 -6.94 4.20 9.41
C GLY A 100 -8.36 4.76 9.39
N LEU A 101 -8.88 5.06 8.21
CA LEU A 101 -10.25 5.48 7.99
C LEU A 101 -11.15 4.25 7.84
N LYS A 102 -11.84 3.92 8.92
CA LYS A 102 -12.60 2.67 9.06
C LYS A 102 -13.88 2.66 8.22
N TYR A 103 -14.22 1.49 7.67
CA TYR A 103 -15.48 1.20 6.99
C TYR A 103 -15.87 2.18 5.89
N LYS A 104 -14.88 2.77 5.21
CA LYS A 104 -15.08 3.66 4.08
C LYS A 104 -15.16 2.86 2.79
N THR A 105 -16.13 3.19 1.95
CA THR A 105 -16.28 2.57 0.64
C THR A 105 -15.37 3.28 -0.37
N LEU A 106 -14.56 2.48 -1.06
CA LEU A 106 -13.70 2.87 -2.16
C LEU A 106 -14.10 2.06 -3.39
N CYS A 107 -14.09 2.65 -4.58
CA CYS A 107 -14.52 1.99 -5.80
C CYS A 107 -13.45 2.11 -6.88
N MET A 108 -13.27 1.05 -7.65
CA MET A 108 -12.42 1.09 -8.83
C MET A 108 -13.11 1.88 -9.93
N ASP A 109 -12.43 2.87 -10.50
CA ASP A 109 -12.99 3.72 -11.54
C ASP A 109 -13.02 3.01 -12.89
N GLY A 110 -14.04 3.30 -13.70
CA GLY A 110 -14.21 2.71 -15.03
C GLY A 110 -14.76 1.28 -15.02
N LEU A 111 -15.11 0.74 -13.84
CA LEU A 111 -15.65 -0.60 -13.64
C LEU A 111 -17.04 -0.58 -13.00
N THR A 112 -17.69 -1.74 -12.95
CA THR A 112 -19.02 -1.91 -12.34
C THR A 112 -18.99 -1.61 -10.84
N TYR A 113 -20.12 -1.20 -10.27
CA TYR A 113 -20.24 -0.85 -8.85
C TYR A 113 -19.93 -2.03 -7.90
N GLU A 114 -19.99 -3.27 -8.40
CA GLU A 114 -19.58 -4.47 -7.66
C GLU A 114 -18.09 -4.48 -7.29
N MET A 115 -17.29 -3.64 -7.96
CA MET A 115 -15.87 -3.44 -7.69
C MET A 115 -15.58 -2.33 -6.68
N CYS A 116 -16.50 -2.15 -5.74
CA CYS A 116 -16.25 -1.38 -4.53
C CYS A 116 -15.75 -2.28 -3.39
N ILE A 117 -14.95 -1.72 -2.51
CA ILE A 117 -14.40 -2.33 -1.30
C ILE A 117 -14.65 -1.41 -0.11
N LYS A 118 -15.01 -1.99 1.04
CA LYS A 118 -15.00 -1.28 2.31
C LYS A 118 -13.68 -1.51 3.02
N THR A 119 -13.09 -0.45 3.55
CA THR A 119 -11.92 -0.57 4.41
C THR A 119 -12.28 -1.28 5.72
N ASP A 120 -11.32 -2.00 6.30
CA ASP A 120 -11.52 -2.70 7.57
C ASP A 120 -11.43 -1.76 8.80
N GLY A 121 -11.35 -2.35 10.00
CA GLY A 121 -11.23 -1.62 11.26
C GLY A 121 -9.95 -0.78 11.40
N ASP A 122 -8.96 -0.97 10.53
CA ASP A 122 -7.68 -0.24 10.53
C ASP A 122 -7.47 0.56 9.24
N GLY A 123 -8.54 0.72 8.44
CA GLY A 123 -8.50 1.46 7.18
C GLY A 123 -7.81 0.70 6.05
N LEU A 124 -7.48 -0.58 6.22
CA LEU A 124 -6.82 -1.39 5.20
C LEU A 124 -7.82 -1.83 4.14
N VAL A 125 -7.31 -1.94 2.93
CA VAL A 125 -7.99 -2.44 1.74
C VAL A 125 -7.37 -3.79 1.43
N LYS A 126 -8.16 -4.87 1.43
CA LYS A 126 -7.76 -6.21 0.98
C LYS A 126 -8.97 -6.88 0.33
N LYS A 127 -8.99 -6.99 -1.00
CA LYS A 127 -10.09 -7.65 -1.72
C LYS A 127 -9.60 -8.29 -3.01
N GLN A 128 -10.24 -9.40 -3.36
CA GLN A 128 -10.13 -10.03 -4.66
C GLN A 128 -11.25 -9.54 -5.57
N PHE A 129 -10.91 -9.19 -6.80
CA PHE A 129 -11.86 -8.84 -7.85
C PHE A 129 -11.70 -9.80 -9.02
N GLN A 130 -12.82 -10.32 -9.52
CA GLN A 130 -12.83 -11.00 -10.80
C GLN A 130 -12.95 -9.96 -11.91
N LEU A 131 -12.06 -10.02 -12.88
CA LEU A 131 -12.01 -9.13 -14.03
C LEU A 131 -12.08 -9.97 -15.31
N SER A 132 -12.99 -9.62 -16.22
CA SER A 132 -12.96 -10.22 -17.56
C SER A 132 -11.71 -9.77 -18.32
N ASN A 133 -11.26 -10.56 -19.30
CA ASN A 133 -10.20 -10.12 -20.21
C ASN A 133 -10.52 -8.76 -20.87
N ASN A 134 -11.78 -8.52 -21.24
CA ASN A 134 -12.21 -7.24 -21.80
C ASN A 134 -11.99 -6.07 -20.83
N ASN A 135 -12.28 -6.26 -19.53
CA ASN A 135 -11.99 -5.25 -18.53
C ASN A 135 -10.48 -4.99 -18.45
N VAL A 136 -9.66 -6.04 -18.41
CA VAL A 136 -8.19 -5.92 -18.38
C VAL A 136 -7.65 -5.16 -19.59
N GLN A 137 -8.15 -5.44 -20.80
CA GLN A 137 -7.72 -4.72 -22.02
C GLN A 137 -8.04 -3.22 -21.95
N ASN A 138 -9.18 -2.83 -21.38
CA ASN A 138 -9.57 -1.41 -21.26
C ASN A 138 -8.62 -0.60 -20.38
N PHE A 139 -7.88 -1.24 -19.48
CA PHE A 139 -6.96 -0.59 -18.56
C PHE A 139 -5.48 -0.77 -18.94
N ARG A 140 -5.19 -1.44 -20.06
CA ARG A 140 -3.81 -1.60 -20.54
C ARG A 140 -3.23 -0.25 -20.93
N VAL A 141 -2.00 -0.01 -20.46
CA VAL A 141 -1.24 1.19 -20.82
C VAL A 141 -0.59 0.98 -22.19
N SER A 142 -0.88 1.86 -23.15
CA SER A 142 -0.27 1.82 -24.48
C SER A 142 1.25 1.94 -24.41
N GLY A 143 1.98 1.00 -25.02
CA GLY A 143 3.44 1.01 -25.09
C GLY A 143 4.16 0.42 -23.87
N GLY A 144 3.44 -0.17 -22.91
CA GLY A 144 4.04 -0.88 -21.79
C GLY A 144 4.61 -2.23 -22.20
N THR A 145 5.87 -2.48 -21.86
CA THR A 145 6.49 -3.81 -21.95
C THR A 145 5.82 -4.73 -20.91
N TYR A 146 5.26 -5.86 -21.37
CA TYR A 146 4.69 -6.96 -20.59
C TYR A 146 3.68 -6.60 -19.47
N GLY A 147 2.39 -6.80 -19.78
CA GLY A 147 1.42 -7.21 -18.76
C GLY A 147 1.20 -6.25 -17.60
N LYS A 148 1.28 -4.93 -17.82
CA LYS A 148 0.92 -3.94 -16.79
C LYS A 148 -0.35 -3.21 -17.15
N VAL A 149 -1.19 -3.02 -16.14
CA VAL A 149 -2.49 -2.37 -16.22
C VAL A 149 -2.55 -1.30 -15.14
N GLU A 150 -3.22 -0.18 -15.43
CA GLU A 150 -3.40 0.91 -14.47
C GLU A 150 -4.86 1.09 -14.13
N TYR A 151 -5.16 1.31 -12.85
CA TYR A 151 -6.51 1.56 -12.37
C TYR A 151 -6.51 2.72 -11.42
N PHE A 152 -7.69 3.28 -11.17
CA PHE A 152 -7.87 4.28 -10.12
C PHE A 152 -8.82 3.72 -9.07
N LEU A 153 -8.49 3.95 -7.80
CA LEU A 153 -9.39 3.70 -6.68
C LEU A 153 -9.78 5.04 -6.07
N SER A 154 -11.08 5.26 -5.89
CA SER A 154 -11.62 6.52 -5.42
C SER A 154 -12.66 6.35 -4.32
N THR A 155 -12.85 7.39 -3.50
CA THR A 155 -14.03 7.50 -2.63
C THR A 155 -15.30 7.65 -3.47
N ILE A 156 -16.47 7.31 -2.91
CA ILE A 156 -17.77 7.45 -3.61
C ILE A 156 -17.97 8.90 -4.13
N ASP A 157 -17.61 9.89 -3.31
CA ASP A 157 -17.72 11.31 -3.64
C ASP A 157 -16.59 11.83 -4.56
N LYS A 158 -15.67 10.96 -4.99
CA LYS A 158 -14.49 11.27 -5.81
C LYS A 158 -13.56 12.36 -5.25
N THR A 159 -13.68 12.69 -3.97
CA THR A 159 -12.82 13.70 -3.33
C THR A 159 -11.38 13.20 -3.16
N ILE A 160 -11.20 11.89 -3.07
CA ILE A 160 -9.89 11.24 -2.97
C ILE A 160 -9.84 10.16 -4.03
N GLN A 161 -8.79 10.22 -4.85
CA GLN A 161 -8.51 9.26 -5.89
C GLN A 161 -7.02 8.95 -5.86
N THR A 162 -6.68 7.69 -6.12
CA THR A 162 -5.29 7.28 -6.26
C THR A 162 -5.16 6.25 -7.37
N LYS A 163 -4.07 6.39 -8.11
CA LYS A 163 -3.68 5.50 -9.19
C LYS A 163 -2.99 4.26 -8.60
N GLY A 164 -3.43 3.09 -9.01
CA GLY A 164 -2.81 1.82 -8.73
C GLY A 164 -2.28 1.17 -10.00
N GLU A 165 -1.39 0.21 -9.80
CA GLU A 165 -0.79 -0.57 -10.86
C GLU A 165 -1.09 -2.04 -10.62
N ILE A 166 -1.49 -2.75 -11.68
CA ILE A 166 -1.76 -4.18 -11.68
C ILE A 166 -0.74 -4.82 -12.60
N PHE A 167 -0.02 -5.78 -12.05
CA PHE A 167 0.81 -6.66 -12.82
C PHE A 167 0.03 -7.93 -13.18
N LEU A 168 -0.13 -8.15 -14.48
CA LEU A 168 -0.73 -9.35 -15.05
C LEU A 168 0.30 -10.49 -14.99
N CYS A 169 -0.13 -11.61 -14.42
CA CYS A 169 0.57 -12.88 -14.42
C CYS A 169 -0.27 -13.85 -15.26
N ASP A 170 0.26 -14.21 -16.43
CA ASP A 170 -0.40 -15.20 -17.30
C ASP A 170 -0.31 -16.60 -16.69
N ASP A 171 -1.02 -17.55 -17.28
CA ASP A 171 -1.02 -18.96 -16.86
C ASP A 171 0.33 -19.67 -17.08
N ASN A 172 1.19 -19.09 -17.91
CA ASN A 172 2.51 -19.60 -18.25
C ASN A 172 3.56 -18.49 -18.17
N GLY A 173 4.79 -18.86 -17.77
CA GLY A 173 5.95 -17.96 -17.74
C GLY A 173 6.79 -18.09 -16.48
N ILE A 174 7.82 -17.26 -16.37
CA ILE A 174 8.70 -17.22 -15.21
C ILE A 174 8.39 -15.96 -14.41
N SER A 175 8.06 -16.14 -13.14
CA SER A 175 7.87 -15.05 -12.18
C SER A 175 8.94 -15.13 -11.10
N ILE A 176 9.60 -14.01 -10.84
CA ILE A 176 10.63 -13.86 -9.81
C ILE A 176 10.02 -13.08 -8.66
N ILE A 177 9.85 -13.78 -7.53
CA ILE A 177 9.41 -13.19 -6.27
C ILE A 177 10.65 -12.76 -5.50
N SER A 178 10.73 -11.46 -5.21
CA SER A 178 11.83 -10.86 -4.47
C SER A 178 11.34 -10.28 -3.16
N ASP A 179 12.12 -10.49 -2.11
CA ASP A 179 12.04 -9.62 -0.93
C ASP A 179 12.55 -8.20 -1.28
N ILE A 180 12.23 -7.22 -0.44
CA ILE A 180 12.64 -5.82 -0.60
C ILE A 180 13.87 -5.52 0.24
N ASP A 181 13.74 -5.70 1.55
CA ASP A 181 14.66 -5.14 2.53
C ASP A 181 15.96 -5.97 2.58
N ASP A 182 17.09 -5.29 2.39
CA ASP A 182 18.43 -5.88 2.19
C ASP A 182 18.55 -6.89 1.01
N THR A 183 17.51 -7.01 0.17
CA THR A 183 17.53 -7.75 -1.10
C THR A 183 17.64 -6.82 -2.31
N ILE A 184 16.75 -5.85 -2.45
CA ILE A 184 16.82 -4.82 -3.53
C ILE A 184 17.10 -3.43 -2.98
N LYS A 185 16.76 -3.18 -1.71
CA LYS A 185 16.89 -1.91 -1.03
C LYS A 185 17.72 -2.10 0.23
N LEU A 186 18.82 -1.38 0.36
CA LEU A 186 19.63 -1.36 1.57
C LEU A 186 18.84 -0.72 2.72
N THR A 187 18.51 -1.52 3.73
CA THR A 187 17.78 -1.10 4.94
C THR A 187 18.55 -1.34 6.21
N GLY A 188 19.37 -2.38 6.29
CA GLY A 188 20.16 -2.74 7.45
C GLY A 188 19.29 -3.30 8.58
N VAL A 189 18.47 -4.31 8.27
CA VAL A 189 17.47 -4.89 9.19
C VAL A 189 18.07 -5.47 10.47
N THR A 190 19.37 -5.72 10.49
CA THR A 190 20.10 -6.20 11.67
C THR A 190 20.39 -5.10 12.70
N SER A 191 20.12 -3.83 12.40
CA SER A 191 20.39 -2.70 13.29
C SER A 191 19.22 -1.72 13.34
N VAL A 192 18.59 -1.59 14.51
CA VAL A 192 17.48 -0.64 14.75
C VAL A 192 17.85 0.78 14.30
N ARG A 193 19.08 1.24 14.59
CA ARG A 193 19.54 2.56 14.18
C ARG A 193 19.61 2.71 12.66
N SER A 194 20.06 1.67 11.95
CA SER A 194 20.12 1.67 10.49
C SER A 194 18.73 1.65 9.88
N ILE A 195 17.81 0.82 10.39
CA ILE A 195 16.41 0.78 9.97
C ILE A 195 15.78 2.17 10.11
N LEU A 196 15.84 2.77 11.31
CA LEU A 196 15.23 4.09 11.55
C LEU A 196 15.79 5.16 10.61
N ARG A 197 17.12 5.18 10.42
CA ARG A 197 17.75 6.12 9.49
C ARG A 197 17.28 5.88 8.06
N ASN A 198 17.39 4.66 7.54
CA ASN A 198 17.11 4.36 6.13
C ASN A 198 15.60 4.45 5.81
N THR A 199 14.73 4.18 6.78
CA THR A 199 13.28 4.35 6.66
C THR A 199 12.91 5.83 6.69
N PHE A 200 13.47 6.66 7.57
CA PHE A 200 12.99 8.03 7.77
C PHE A 200 13.81 9.16 7.11
N SER A 201 15.07 8.95 6.67
CA SER A 201 15.95 10.03 6.17
C SER A 201 16.00 10.21 4.64
N GLY A 202 15.10 9.55 3.89
CA GLY A 202 14.73 9.99 2.55
C GLY A 202 15.54 9.51 1.34
N GLN A 203 16.65 8.79 1.49
CA GLN A 203 17.35 8.21 0.33
C GLN A 203 17.10 6.71 0.20
N TYR A 204 16.45 6.32 -0.89
CA TYR A 204 16.45 4.93 -1.34
C TYR A 204 17.87 4.58 -1.78
N LYS A 205 18.42 3.48 -1.27
CA LYS A 205 19.73 2.97 -1.66
C LYS A 205 19.54 1.58 -2.26
N PRO A 206 19.76 1.38 -3.57
CA PRO A 206 19.65 0.05 -4.16
C PRO A 206 20.77 -0.85 -3.64
N ILE A 207 20.51 -2.16 -3.58
CA ILE A 207 21.57 -3.15 -3.43
C ILE A 207 22.37 -3.24 -4.75
N PRO A 208 23.70 -3.05 -4.73
CA PRO A 208 24.52 -3.10 -5.95
C PRO A 208 24.37 -4.41 -6.71
N GLY A 209 24.29 -4.34 -8.05
CA GLY A 209 24.23 -5.51 -8.94
C GLY A 209 22.86 -6.18 -9.07
N MET A 210 21.90 -5.87 -8.19
CA MET A 210 20.58 -6.52 -8.23
C MET A 210 19.73 -6.04 -9.39
N SER A 211 19.86 -4.77 -9.78
CA SER A 211 19.14 -4.23 -10.93
C SER A 211 19.64 -4.86 -12.25
N GLU A 212 20.94 -5.09 -12.36
CA GLU A 212 21.61 -5.73 -13.48
C GLU A 212 21.19 -7.20 -13.58
N ARG A 213 21.17 -7.89 -12.45
CA ARG A 213 20.72 -9.29 -12.36
C ARG A 213 19.27 -9.44 -12.79
N TYR A 214 18.38 -8.54 -12.38
CA TYR A 214 16.98 -8.58 -12.80
C TYR A 214 16.81 -8.25 -14.28
N ARG A 215 17.51 -7.25 -14.80
CA ARG A 215 17.52 -7.02 -16.25
C ARG A 215 18.05 -8.22 -17.02
N HIS A 216 19.05 -8.94 -16.50
CA HIS A 216 19.52 -10.18 -17.11
C HIS A 216 18.42 -11.25 -17.14
N TYR A 217 17.69 -11.48 -16.05
CA TYR A 217 16.64 -12.52 -16.12
C TYR A 217 15.44 -12.12 -17.00
N ASP A 218 15.11 -10.83 -17.06
CA ASP A 218 14.13 -10.31 -18.04
C ASP A 218 14.58 -10.65 -19.47
N LEU A 219 15.79 -10.23 -19.84
CA LEU A 219 16.30 -10.37 -21.21
C LEU A 219 16.50 -11.82 -21.65
N TYR A 220 16.95 -12.71 -20.77
CA TYR A 220 17.32 -14.08 -21.14
C TYR A 220 16.22 -15.10 -20.89
N TYR A 221 15.35 -14.87 -19.92
CA TYR A 221 14.29 -15.81 -19.53
C TYR A 221 12.89 -15.25 -19.73
N ASN A 222 12.74 -14.01 -20.22
CA ASN A 222 11.47 -13.30 -20.30
C ASN A 222 10.75 -13.31 -18.93
N ALA A 223 11.54 -13.18 -17.86
CA ALA A 223 11.06 -13.29 -16.49
C ALA A 223 10.41 -11.99 -16.02
N THR A 224 9.29 -12.11 -15.32
CA THR A 224 8.60 -10.97 -14.71
C THR A 224 8.94 -10.85 -13.23
N PHE A 225 9.07 -9.62 -12.71
CA PHE A 225 9.52 -9.37 -11.33
C PHE A 225 8.41 -8.86 -10.46
N ARG A 226 8.31 -9.40 -9.24
CA ARG A 226 7.34 -8.99 -8.22
C ARG A 226 8.04 -8.89 -6.87
N CYS A 227 7.79 -7.81 -6.14
CA CYS A 227 8.28 -7.66 -4.79
C CYS A 227 7.20 -8.11 -3.81
N LEU A 228 7.58 -8.80 -2.73
CA LEU A 228 6.67 -9.06 -1.63
C LEU A 228 6.40 -7.73 -0.91
N PRO A 229 5.14 -7.32 -0.76
CA PRO A 229 4.82 -6.19 0.09
C PRO A 229 5.12 -6.57 1.55
N ALA A 230 5.92 -5.74 2.22
CA ALA A 230 6.23 -5.85 3.64
C ALA A 230 5.05 -5.44 4.52
#